data_AF-A0A9W4WK22-F1
#
_entry.id   AF-A0A9W4WK22-F1
#
_cell.length_a   1.000
_cell.length_b   1.000
_cell.length_c   1.000
_cell.angle_alpha   90.00
_cell.angle_beta   90.00
_cell.angle_gamma   90.00
#
_symmetry.space_group_name_H-M   'P 1'
#
loop_
_entity.id
_entity.type
_entity.pdbx_description
1 polymer ?
#
loop_
_entity_poly.entity_id
_entity_poly.type
_entity_poly.pdbx_seq_one_letter_code
_entity_poly.pdbx_strand_id
1 'polypeptide(L)'
;MQHNATARVQTGFYQSGPGPQQNNLGSGGQHNNSGCGPQYNATKINFGNRENDSFLADLRVTDPRDDKSRIQRTKGNLLKDSYRWILKHNDFCQWRAEKRLLWIKGGPGKGKTMLLCGVIDELAAMGYKSTFFFFCEVTDARLNTATSVLQGLLYMIIDQHPIILDLIRTEYDRAGAGKQLFEDANGWEVLTRMLRSAVSHESLCDVVLVVDALDECTSGLEQLRMPKSLSRVVSPYL
;
A
#
# COMPACT_ATOMS: atom_id res chain seq x y z
N MET A 1 32.90 -9.53 -3.75
CA MET A 1 32.19 -8.24 -3.64
C MET A 1 31.22 -8.36 -2.47
N GLN A 2 31.51 -7.72 -1.34
CA GLN A 2 30.69 -7.81 -0.12
C GLN A 2 29.53 -6.82 -0.22
N HIS A 3 28.30 -7.33 -0.05
CA HIS A 3 27.09 -6.51 0.07
C HIS A 3 26.99 -5.98 1.50
N ASN A 4 27.13 -4.67 1.67
CA ASN A 4 26.85 -4.00 2.94
C ASN A 4 25.34 -3.77 3.07
N ALA A 5 24.70 -4.51 3.98
CA ALA A 5 23.36 -4.20 4.45
C ALA A 5 23.47 -3.19 5.60
N THR A 6 22.96 -1.98 5.40
CA THR A 6 22.93 -0.94 6.44
C THR A 6 21.64 -1.07 7.25
N ALA A 7 21.75 -1.45 8.52
CA ALA A 7 20.61 -1.44 9.45
C ALA A 7 20.35 -0.02 9.98
N ARG A 8 19.08 0.42 9.96
CA ARG A 8 18.63 1.62 10.70
C ARG A 8 18.05 1.16 12.04
N VAL A 9 18.60 1.68 13.13
CA VAL A 9 18.16 1.38 14.49
C VAL A 9 17.30 2.55 15.00
N GLN A 10 16.13 2.25 15.54
CA GLN A 10 15.31 3.19 16.30
C GLN A 10 15.39 2.78 17.78
N THR A 11 16.09 3.56 18.61
CA THR A 11 16.40 3.20 20.00
C THR A 11 15.55 3.97 21.01
N GLY A 12 14.86 3.25 21.90
CA GLY A 12 14.43 3.76 23.20
C GLY A 12 15.45 3.36 24.27
N PHE A 13 16.00 4.31 25.01
CA PHE A 13 17.09 4.08 25.96
C PHE A 13 16.57 3.83 27.37
N TYR A 14 16.60 2.58 27.83
CA TYR A 14 16.47 2.26 29.26
C TYR A 14 17.37 1.08 29.63
N GLN A 15 18.56 1.38 30.15
CA GLN A 15 19.17 0.75 31.33
C GLN A 15 20.70 1.00 31.34
N SER A 16 21.18 1.51 32.47
CA SER A 16 22.58 1.47 32.89
C SER A 16 22.72 0.39 33.96
N GLY A 17 23.48 -0.68 33.69
CA GLY A 17 23.79 -1.72 34.67
C GLY A 17 24.60 -2.91 34.12
N PRO A 18 25.29 -3.68 34.97
CA PRO A 18 26.02 -4.88 34.59
C PRO A 18 25.03 -6.02 34.29
N GLY A 19 24.65 -6.18 33.02
CA GLY A 19 23.78 -7.25 32.57
C GLY A 19 24.56 -8.52 32.17
N PRO A 20 23.96 -9.72 32.29
CA PRO A 20 24.57 -10.95 31.81
C PRO A 20 24.79 -10.92 30.30
N GLN A 21 25.98 -11.35 29.88
CA GLN A 21 26.40 -11.40 28.49
C GLN A 21 25.96 -12.71 27.82
N GLN A 22 25.27 -12.60 26.69
CA GLN A 22 24.81 -13.74 25.88
C GLN A 22 25.77 -13.91 24.69
N ASN A 23 26.62 -14.93 24.73
CA ASN A 23 27.55 -15.24 23.64
C ASN A 23 26.93 -16.28 22.69
N ASN A 24 27.10 -16.10 21.38
CA ASN A 24 26.64 -17.10 20.41
C ASN A 24 27.57 -18.33 20.47
N LEU A 25 27.01 -19.53 20.30
CA LEU A 25 27.75 -20.80 20.35
C LEU A 25 28.31 -21.24 18.98
N GLY A 26 28.26 -20.38 17.97
CA GLY A 26 28.71 -20.68 16.60
C GLY A 26 30.16 -20.26 16.31
N SER A 27 30.74 -20.81 15.24
CA SER A 27 32.12 -20.58 14.78
C SER A 27 32.38 -19.25 14.05
N GLY A 28 31.42 -18.32 14.07
CA GLY A 28 31.58 -16.98 13.49
C GLY A 28 32.41 -16.06 14.39
N GLY A 29 33.14 -15.11 13.79
CA GLY A 29 33.88 -14.10 14.54
C GLY A 29 32.95 -13.22 15.38
N GLN A 30 33.24 -13.09 16.67
CA GLN A 30 32.49 -12.24 17.60
C GLN A 30 33.32 -11.01 17.98
N HIS A 31 32.76 -9.83 17.75
CA HIS A 31 33.36 -8.57 18.19
C HIS A 31 32.61 -8.08 19.43
N ASN A 32 33.04 -8.56 20.58
CA ASN A 32 32.50 -8.15 21.86
C ASN A 32 33.24 -6.90 22.36
N ASN A 33 32.49 -5.91 22.86
CA ASN A 33 33.09 -4.68 23.38
C ASN A 33 33.55 -4.90 24.83
N SER A 34 34.86 -4.87 25.08
CA SER A 34 35.47 -5.09 26.39
C SER A 34 35.83 -3.80 27.15
N GLY A 35 35.47 -2.63 26.63
CA GLY A 35 35.82 -1.33 27.22
C GLY A 35 34.88 -0.86 28.35
N CYS A 36 35.40 -0.02 29.26
CA CYS A 36 34.67 0.60 30.38
C CYS A 36 33.75 1.79 29.97
N GLY A 37 33.12 1.74 28.80
CA GLY A 37 32.23 2.79 28.28
C GLY A 37 30.73 2.49 28.47
N PRO A 38 29.83 3.48 28.29
CA PRO A 38 28.40 3.24 28.24
C PRO A 38 28.05 2.19 27.18
N GLN A 39 27.37 1.12 27.60
CA GLN A 39 26.91 0.06 26.72
C GLN A 39 25.42 0.24 26.44
N TYR A 40 25.06 0.25 25.16
CA TYR A 40 23.67 0.35 24.73
C TYR A 40 23.15 -1.05 24.41
N ASN A 41 22.27 -1.57 25.26
CA ASN A 41 21.65 -2.87 25.04
C ASN A 41 20.34 -2.67 24.27
N ALA A 42 20.25 -3.23 23.08
CA ALA A 42 19.00 -3.24 22.34
C ALA A 42 18.08 -4.33 22.92
N THR A 43 16.91 -3.93 23.41
CA THR A 43 15.91 -4.89 23.91
C THR A 43 15.29 -5.74 22.80
N LYS A 44 15.35 -5.26 21.55
CA LYS A 44 14.89 -5.99 20.37
C LYS A 44 15.73 -5.58 19.15
N ILE A 45 16.47 -6.53 18.59
CA ILE A 45 17.17 -6.37 17.30
C ILE A 45 16.39 -7.19 16.28
N ASN A 46 15.61 -6.53 15.42
CA ASN A 46 14.95 -7.19 14.32
C ASN A 46 15.91 -7.25 13.13
N PHE A 47 16.51 -8.42 12.89
CA PHE A 47 17.12 -8.71 11.60
C PHE A 47 16.00 -9.06 10.63
N GLY A 48 15.54 -8.07 9.85
CA GLY A 48 14.56 -8.32 8.79
C GLY A 48 15.14 -9.33 7.81
N ASN A 49 14.66 -10.57 7.88
CA ASN A 49 14.99 -11.58 6.89
C ASN A 49 14.37 -11.15 5.55
N ARG A 50 15.01 -11.47 4.41
CA ARG A 50 14.49 -11.20 3.04
C ARG A 50 13.17 -11.93 2.73
N GLU A 51 12.54 -12.58 3.70
CA GLU A 51 11.22 -13.19 3.57
C GLU A 51 10.11 -12.20 3.22
N ASN A 52 10.34 -10.89 3.39
CA ASN A 52 9.44 -9.84 2.92
C ASN A 52 9.18 -9.91 1.40
N ASP A 53 10.07 -10.51 0.61
CA ASP A 53 9.89 -10.67 -0.84
C ASP A 53 8.75 -11.63 -1.18
N SER A 54 8.50 -12.67 -0.35
CA SER A 54 7.47 -13.68 -0.65
C SER A 54 6.06 -13.09 -0.59
N PHE A 55 5.71 -12.38 0.49
CA PHE A 55 4.39 -11.78 0.65
C PHE A 55 4.09 -10.74 -0.46
N LEU A 56 5.03 -9.83 -0.74
CA LEU A 56 4.84 -8.83 -1.79
C LEU A 56 4.74 -9.50 -3.16
N ALA A 57 5.50 -10.55 -3.42
CA ALA A 57 5.39 -11.32 -4.66
C ALA A 57 4.05 -12.05 -4.77
N ASP A 58 3.56 -12.65 -3.68
CA ASP A 58 2.27 -13.34 -3.63
C ASP A 58 1.09 -12.35 -3.81
N LEU A 59 1.24 -11.13 -3.31
CA LEU A 59 0.24 -10.06 -3.43
C LEU A 59 0.25 -9.38 -4.81
N ARG A 60 1.39 -9.38 -5.51
CA ARG A 60 1.58 -8.62 -6.75
C ARG A 60 0.83 -9.25 -7.92
N VAL A 61 -0.34 -8.71 -8.23
CA VAL A 61 -1.02 -8.92 -9.53
C VAL A 61 -0.39 -8.04 -10.62
N THR A 62 -0.08 -6.80 -10.26
CA THR A 62 0.58 -5.77 -11.08
C THR A 62 1.25 -4.75 -10.15
N ASP A 63 2.01 -3.79 -10.70
CA ASP A 63 2.39 -2.57 -10.00
C ASP A 63 1.55 -1.40 -10.55
N PRO A 64 0.59 -0.84 -9.77
CA PRO A 64 -0.28 0.23 -10.27
C PRO A 64 0.47 1.48 -10.76
N ARG A 65 1.71 1.72 -10.31
CA ARG A 65 2.53 2.85 -10.77
C ARG A 65 3.05 2.62 -12.20
N ASP A 66 3.39 1.39 -12.52
CA ASP A 66 3.77 0.99 -13.88
C ASP A 66 2.54 1.05 -14.80
N ASP A 67 1.36 0.66 -14.30
CA ASP A 67 0.10 0.79 -15.02
C ASP A 67 -0.24 2.25 -15.32
N LYS A 68 -0.17 3.13 -14.32
CA LYS A 68 -0.33 4.58 -14.52
C LYS A 68 0.63 5.10 -15.60
N SER A 69 1.91 4.72 -15.53
CA SER A 69 2.93 5.14 -16.49
C SER A 69 2.63 4.65 -17.91
N ARG A 70 2.20 3.38 -18.04
CA ARG A 70 1.79 2.79 -19.33
C ARG A 70 0.54 3.46 -19.88
N ILE A 71 -0.47 3.72 -19.05
CA ILE A 71 -1.71 4.40 -19.43
C ILE A 71 -1.41 5.81 -19.94
N GLN A 72 -0.63 6.60 -19.19
CA GLN A 72 -0.25 7.97 -19.58
C GLN A 72 0.51 7.99 -20.90
N ARG A 73 1.43 7.03 -21.12
CA ARG A 73 2.17 6.88 -22.38
C ARG A 73 1.27 6.50 -23.55
N THR A 74 0.28 5.62 -23.34
CA THR A 74 -0.54 5.05 -24.41
C THR A 74 -1.70 5.97 -24.81
N LYS A 75 -2.30 6.69 -23.86
CA LYS A 75 -3.47 7.56 -24.10
C LYS A 75 -3.11 9.01 -24.48
N GLY A 76 -1.83 9.29 -24.71
CA GLY A 76 -1.31 10.64 -24.90
C GLY A 76 -1.06 11.29 -23.54
N ASN A 77 0.15 11.83 -23.36
CA ASN A 77 0.63 12.39 -22.10
C ASN A 77 -0.40 13.26 -21.39
N LEU A 78 -0.27 13.35 -20.06
CA LEU A 78 -1.19 14.09 -19.22
C LEU A 78 -1.21 15.59 -19.60
N LEU A 79 -2.37 16.07 -20.04
CA LEU A 79 -2.60 17.49 -20.33
C LEU A 79 -3.10 18.20 -19.07
N LYS A 80 -2.27 19.07 -18.50
CA LYS A 80 -2.59 19.71 -17.22
C LYS A 80 -3.95 20.41 -17.22
N ASP A 81 -4.24 21.15 -18.29
CA ASP A 81 -5.47 21.94 -18.39
C ASP A 81 -6.74 21.10 -18.50
N SER A 82 -6.65 19.81 -18.87
CA SER A 82 -7.82 18.94 -19.00
C SER A 82 -8.41 18.48 -17.67
N TYR A 83 -7.63 18.52 -16.58
CA TYR A 83 -8.09 18.05 -15.26
C TYR A 83 -8.10 19.15 -14.18
N ARG A 84 -7.38 20.27 -14.35
CA ARG A 84 -7.28 21.33 -13.32
C ARG A 84 -8.62 21.85 -12.80
N TRP A 85 -9.65 21.84 -13.64
CA TRP A 85 -10.99 22.30 -13.25
C TRP A 85 -11.54 21.54 -12.04
N ILE A 86 -11.23 20.23 -11.92
CA ILE A 86 -11.77 19.41 -10.83
C ILE A 86 -11.24 19.84 -9.47
N LEU A 87 -10.02 20.37 -9.41
CA LEU A 87 -9.38 20.79 -8.16
C LEU A 87 -10.12 21.95 -7.48
N LYS A 88 -10.94 22.68 -8.24
CA LYS A 88 -11.79 23.78 -7.80
C LYS A 88 -13.27 23.40 -7.76
N HIS A 89 -13.64 22.20 -8.19
CA HIS A 89 -15.02 21.76 -8.19
C HIS A 89 -15.51 21.55 -6.75
N ASN A 90 -16.76 21.96 -6.47
CA ASN A 90 -17.29 21.95 -5.11
C ASN A 90 -17.22 20.55 -4.48
N ASP A 91 -17.63 19.52 -5.23
CA ASP A 91 -17.61 18.13 -4.76
C ASP A 91 -16.19 17.64 -4.42
N PHE A 92 -15.17 18.08 -5.15
CA PHE A 92 -13.78 17.73 -4.87
C PHE A 92 -13.28 18.45 -3.61
N CYS A 93 -13.63 19.73 -3.45
CA CYS A 93 -13.31 20.51 -2.26
C CYS A 93 -13.98 19.94 -1.01
N GLN A 94 -15.27 19.60 -1.12
CA GLN A 94 -16.03 18.97 -0.05
C GLN A 94 -15.47 17.60 0.31
N TRP A 95 -15.15 16.78 -0.69
CA TRP A 95 -14.50 15.49 -0.48
C TRP A 95 -13.18 15.63 0.28
N ARG A 96 -12.35 16.62 -0.06
CA ARG A 96 -11.07 16.86 0.61
C ARG A 96 -11.24 17.26 2.09
N ALA A 97 -12.31 18.02 2.40
CA ALA A 97 -12.61 18.45 3.75
C ALA A 97 -13.25 17.34 4.60
N GLU A 98 -14.24 16.64 4.05
CA GLU A 98 -15.02 15.62 4.77
C GLU A 98 -14.39 14.23 4.74
N LYS A 99 -13.41 14.00 3.85
CA LYS A 99 -12.69 12.71 3.66
C LYS A 99 -13.64 11.53 3.45
N ARG A 100 -14.70 11.76 2.69
CA ARG A 100 -15.72 10.77 2.31
C ARG A 100 -15.40 10.12 0.96
N LEU A 101 -16.39 9.44 0.39
CA LEU A 101 -16.35 8.83 -0.93
C LEU A 101 -16.63 9.89 -2.03
N LEU A 102 -15.87 9.89 -3.12
CA LEU A 102 -16.09 10.79 -4.27
C LEU A 102 -16.25 9.98 -5.56
N TRP A 103 -17.41 10.12 -6.21
CA TRP A 103 -17.66 9.46 -7.50
C TRP A 103 -17.43 10.43 -8.66
N ILE A 104 -16.52 10.10 -9.57
CA ILE A 104 -16.25 10.90 -10.77
C ILE A 104 -16.91 10.24 -11.98
N LYS A 105 -18.13 10.67 -12.29
CA LYS A 105 -18.93 10.04 -13.35
C LYS A 105 -18.74 10.71 -14.71
N GLY A 106 -18.99 9.94 -15.76
CA GLY A 106 -18.98 10.48 -17.12
C GLY A 106 -18.96 9.39 -18.19
N GLY A 107 -19.36 9.74 -19.41
CA GLY A 107 -19.45 8.78 -20.50
C GLY A 107 -18.11 8.14 -20.90
N PRO A 108 -18.16 7.03 -21.67
CA PRO A 108 -16.98 6.44 -22.29
C PRO A 108 -16.20 7.47 -23.13
N GLY A 109 -14.88 7.37 -23.13
CA GLY A 109 -14.01 8.25 -23.93
C GLY A 109 -13.88 9.70 -23.45
N LYS A 110 -14.48 10.10 -22.33
CA LYS A 110 -14.43 11.48 -21.80
C LYS A 110 -13.16 11.83 -20.99
N GLY A 111 -12.13 10.97 -21.04
CA GLY A 111 -10.84 11.24 -20.39
C GLY A 111 -10.81 11.04 -18.87
N LYS A 112 -11.77 10.30 -18.27
CA LYS A 112 -11.84 10.06 -16.82
C LYS A 112 -10.56 9.47 -16.23
N THR A 113 -10.00 8.44 -16.85
CA THR A 113 -8.71 7.85 -16.43
C THR A 113 -7.59 8.88 -16.42
N MET A 114 -7.49 9.73 -17.46
CA MET A 114 -6.46 10.77 -17.53
C MET A 114 -6.69 11.86 -16.48
N LEU A 115 -7.96 12.20 -16.22
CA LEU A 115 -8.32 13.10 -15.13
C LEU A 115 -7.89 12.53 -13.77
N LEU A 116 -8.15 11.25 -13.49
CA LEU A 116 -7.69 10.59 -12.26
C LEU A 116 -6.17 10.56 -12.15
N CYS A 117 -5.45 10.28 -13.23
CA CYS A 117 -3.99 10.37 -13.25
C CYS A 117 -3.49 11.76 -12.80
N GLY A 118 -4.12 12.82 -13.30
CA GLY A 118 -3.80 14.19 -12.90
C GLY A 118 -4.18 14.50 -11.46
N VAL A 119 -5.32 14.02 -10.98
CA VAL A 119 -5.71 14.16 -9.56
C VAL A 119 -4.69 13.47 -8.65
N ILE A 120 -4.24 12.26 -8.99
CA ILE A 120 -3.21 11.53 -8.23
C ILE A 120 -1.91 12.36 -8.16
N ASP A 121 -1.47 12.91 -9.29
CA ASP A 121 -0.24 13.72 -9.36
C ASP A 121 -0.35 15.00 -8.51
N GLU A 122 -1.52 15.65 -8.51
CA GLU A 122 -1.76 16.84 -7.70
C GLU A 122 -1.90 16.52 -6.20
N LEU A 123 -2.52 15.40 -5.83
CA LEU A 123 -2.57 14.95 -4.43
C LEU A 123 -1.15 14.70 -3.89
N ALA A 124 -0.30 14.02 -4.67
CA ALA A 124 1.10 13.84 -4.33
C ALA A 124 1.83 15.18 -4.18
N ALA A 125 1.62 16.13 -5.10
CA ALA A 125 2.19 17.48 -5.03
C ALA A 125 1.69 18.30 -3.82
N MET A 126 0.47 18.05 -3.35
CA MET A 126 -0.10 18.66 -2.14
C MET A 126 0.39 18.01 -0.83
N GLY A 127 1.23 16.96 -0.93
CA GLY A 127 1.81 16.29 0.24
C GLY A 127 1.01 15.09 0.76
N TYR A 128 0.00 14.60 0.03
CA TYR A 128 -0.70 13.36 0.38
C TYR A 128 0.17 12.14 0.08
N LYS A 129 1.08 11.83 1.02
CA LYS A 129 2.02 10.70 0.92
C LYS A 129 1.33 9.34 0.89
N SER A 130 0.14 9.24 1.49
CA SER A 130 -0.66 8.02 1.59
C SER A 130 -1.71 7.92 0.48
N THR A 131 -1.33 8.26 -0.76
CA THR A 131 -2.22 8.16 -1.94
C THR A 131 -1.93 6.86 -2.66
N PHE A 132 -2.87 5.90 -2.56
CA PHE A 132 -2.75 4.57 -3.16
C PHE A 132 -3.81 4.42 -4.24
N PHE A 133 -3.47 3.75 -5.33
CA PHE A 133 -4.35 3.70 -6.49
C PHE A 133 -4.31 2.36 -7.22
N PHE A 134 -5.38 2.07 -7.97
CA PHE A 134 -5.50 0.90 -8.81
C PHE A 134 -6.29 1.24 -10.07
N PHE A 135 -5.94 0.63 -11.19
CA PHE A 135 -6.62 0.81 -12.47
C PHE A 135 -7.20 -0.53 -12.90
N CYS A 136 -8.53 -0.64 -12.95
CA CYS A 136 -9.16 -1.74 -13.66
C CYS A 136 -8.97 -1.55 -15.16
N GLU A 137 -8.68 -2.62 -15.88
CA GLU A 137 -8.41 -2.56 -17.31
C GLU A 137 -9.17 -3.67 -18.03
N VAL A 138 -10.18 -3.29 -18.83
CA VAL A 138 -11.01 -4.21 -19.62
C VAL A 138 -10.20 -5.23 -20.41
N THR A 139 -9.03 -4.83 -20.91
CA THR A 139 -8.15 -5.67 -21.71
C THR A 139 -7.33 -6.70 -20.91
N ASP A 140 -7.30 -6.59 -19.57
CA ASP A 140 -6.62 -7.52 -18.69
C ASP A 140 -7.57 -8.03 -17.60
N ALA A 141 -8.12 -9.23 -17.81
CA ALA A 141 -9.06 -9.85 -16.88
C ALA A 141 -8.49 -10.04 -15.46
N ARG A 142 -7.17 -10.07 -15.29
CA ARG A 142 -6.53 -10.18 -13.98
C ARG A 142 -6.69 -8.93 -13.13
N LEU A 143 -6.98 -7.78 -13.76
CA LEU A 143 -7.15 -6.48 -13.12
C LEU A 143 -8.62 -6.11 -12.91
N ASN A 144 -9.54 -7.01 -13.22
CA ASN A 144 -10.98 -6.74 -13.24
C ASN A 144 -11.73 -7.57 -12.20
N THR A 145 -11.14 -7.82 -11.03
CA THR A 145 -11.82 -8.46 -9.90
C THR A 145 -11.73 -7.59 -8.66
N ALA A 146 -12.70 -7.73 -7.77
CA ALA A 146 -12.65 -6.99 -6.52
C ALA A 146 -11.42 -7.37 -5.67
N THR A 147 -11.00 -8.64 -5.73
CA THR A 147 -9.78 -9.11 -5.08
C THR A 147 -8.53 -8.46 -5.66
N SER A 148 -8.40 -8.32 -6.98
CA SER A 148 -7.23 -7.69 -7.61
C SER A 148 -7.10 -6.22 -7.20
N VAL A 149 -8.23 -5.51 -7.04
CA VAL A 149 -8.25 -4.14 -6.52
C VAL A 149 -7.67 -4.09 -5.10
N LEU A 150 -8.14 -4.95 -4.19
CA LEU A 150 -7.63 -5.00 -2.81
C LEU A 150 -6.14 -5.38 -2.77
N GLN A 151 -5.72 -6.35 -3.58
CA GLN A 151 -4.32 -6.78 -3.68
C GLN A 151 -3.43 -5.63 -4.15
N GLY A 152 -3.80 -4.94 -5.23
CA GLY A 152 -3.01 -3.83 -5.76
C GLY A 152 -2.92 -2.64 -4.81
N LEU A 153 -4.02 -2.29 -4.11
CA LEU A 153 -4.00 -1.24 -3.09
C LEU A 153 -3.11 -1.62 -1.90
N LEU A 154 -3.22 -2.85 -1.40
CA LEU A 154 -2.41 -3.33 -0.28
C LEU A 154 -0.93 -3.42 -0.65
N TYR A 155 -0.62 -3.84 -1.89
CA TYR A 155 0.73 -3.87 -2.43
C TYR A 155 1.36 -2.47 -2.40
N MET A 156 0.64 -1.46 -2.89
CA MET A 156 1.10 -0.07 -2.84
C MET A 156 1.33 0.43 -1.41
N ILE A 157 0.40 0.13 -0.48
CA ILE A 157 0.53 0.55 0.91
C ILE A 157 1.81 0.01 1.53
N ILE A 158 2.09 -1.28 1.34
CA ILE A 158 3.24 -1.93 1.98
C ILE A 158 4.55 -1.51 1.34
N ASP A 159 4.58 -1.42 0.01
CA ASP A 159 5.79 -0.99 -0.71
C ASP A 159 6.20 0.44 -0.31
N GLN A 160 5.22 1.34 -0.14
CA GLN A 160 5.48 2.72 0.30
C GLN A 160 5.69 2.83 1.81
N HIS A 161 5.07 1.96 2.61
CA HIS A 161 5.16 1.95 4.07
C HIS A 161 5.45 0.54 4.61
N PRO A 162 6.72 0.07 4.56
CA PRO A 162 7.08 -1.29 4.95
C PRO A 162 6.70 -1.68 6.39
N ILE A 163 6.56 -0.70 7.29
CA ILE A 163 6.09 -0.93 8.68
C ILE A 163 4.70 -1.59 8.74
N ILE A 164 3.88 -1.40 7.71
CA ILE A 164 2.55 -2.01 7.60
C ILE A 164 2.64 -3.52 7.39
N LEU A 165 3.73 -4.02 6.78
CA LEU A 165 3.92 -5.45 6.60
C LEU A 165 3.96 -6.17 7.95
N ASP A 166 4.70 -5.64 8.92
CA ASP A 166 4.84 -6.24 10.25
C ASP A 166 3.48 -6.37 10.96
N LEU A 167 2.57 -5.41 10.73
CA LEU A 167 1.21 -5.42 11.28
C LEU A 167 0.38 -6.57 10.69
N ILE A 168 0.38 -6.71 9.36
CA ILE A 168 -0.51 -7.66 8.68
C ILE A 168 0.10 -9.06 8.54
N ARG A 169 1.41 -9.21 8.74
CA ARG A 169 2.13 -10.48 8.56
C ARG A 169 1.57 -11.58 9.45
N THR A 170 1.23 -11.24 10.70
CA THR A 170 0.59 -12.19 11.62
C THR A 170 -0.74 -12.73 11.09
N GLU A 171 -1.48 -11.93 10.30
CA GLU A 171 -2.71 -12.37 9.65
C GLU A 171 -2.46 -13.18 8.39
N TYR A 172 -1.40 -12.85 7.64
CA TYR A 172 -0.97 -13.60 6.47
C TYR A 172 -0.52 -15.03 6.84
N ASP A 173 0.37 -15.13 7.82
CA ASP A 173 0.93 -16.41 8.27
C ASP A 173 -0.18 -17.30 8.85
N ARG A 174 -1.13 -16.72 9.60
CA ARG A 174 -2.30 -17.46 10.15
C ARG A 174 -3.23 -17.99 9.07
N ALA A 175 -3.32 -17.31 7.93
CA ALA A 175 -4.23 -17.70 6.86
C ALA A 175 -3.61 -18.75 5.91
N GLY A 176 -2.37 -19.18 6.15
CA GLY A 176 -1.73 -20.29 5.43
C GLY A 176 -0.61 -19.89 4.47
N ALA A 177 -0.39 -18.57 4.28
CA ALA A 177 0.59 -17.99 3.35
C ALA A 177 0.49 -18.48 1.89
N GLY A 178 1.13 -17.74 0.99
CA GLY A 178 1.19 -18.02 -0.44
C GLY A 178 0.04 -17.41 -1.24
N LYS A 179 0.25 -17.30 -2.55
CA LYS A 179 -0.72 -16.72 -3.50
C LYS A 179 -2.12 -17.35 -3.46
N GLN A 180 -2.22 -18.64 -3.14
CA GLN A 180 -3.51 -19.37 -3.06
C GLN A 180 -4.47 -18.76 -2.04
N LEU A 181 -3.94 -18.14 -0.97
CA LEU A 181 -4.74 -17.43 0.02
C LEU A 181 -5.62 -16.33 -0.61
N PHE A 182 -5.13 -15.68 -1.65
CA PHE A 182 -5.83 -14.57 -2.30
C PHE A 182 -6.75 -15.05 -3.44
N GLU A 183 -6.65 -16.33 -3.81
CA GLU A 183 -7.44 -16.99 -4.85
C GLU A 183 -8.55 -17.87 -4.26
N ASP A 184 -8.53 -18.12 -2.94
CA ASP A 184 -9.51 -18.95 -2.25
C ASP A 184 -10.85 -18.24 -1.97
N ALA A 185 -11.85 -19.01 -1.52
CA ALA A 185 -13.19 -18.52 -1.24
C ALA A 185 -13.25 -17.45 -0.11
N ASN A 186 -12.24 -17.41 0.76
CA ASN A 186 -12.12 -16.49 1.89
C ASN A 186 -11.14 -15.33 1.62
N GLY A 187 -10.43 -15.34 0.50
CA GLY A 187 -9.38 -14.38 0.17
C GLY A 187 -9.87 -12.94 0.20
N TRP A 188 -11.12 -12.72 -0.21
CA TRP A 188 -11.79 -11.42 -0.09
C TRP A 188 -11.86 -10.91 1.36
N GLU A 189 -12.28 -11.76 2.30
CA GLU A 189 -12.43 -11.38 3.71
C GLU A 189 -11.06 -11.12 4.36
N VAL A 190 -10.07 -11.95 4.02
CA VAL A 190 -8.70 -11.79 4.49
C VAL A 190 -8.09 -10.48 3.98
N LEU A 191 -8.19 -10.21 2.67
CA LEU A 191 -7.69 -8.97 2.07
C LEU A 191 -8.41 -7.73 2.63
N THR A 192 -9.73 -7.80 2.82
CA THR A 192 -10.50 -6.69 3.41
C THR A 192 -10.03 -6.38 4.83
N ARG A 193 -9.79 -7.42 5.63
CA ARG A 193 -9.30 -7.28 7.01
C ARG A 193 -7.88 -6.70 7.05
N MET A 194 -6.99 -7.19 6.19
CA MET A 194 -5.63 -6.66 6.05
C MET A 194 -5.63 -5.19 5.62
N LEU A 195 -6.42 -4.85 4.59
CA LEU A 195 -6.52 -3.47 4.11
C LEU A 195 -7.10 -2.55 5.20
N ARG A 196 -8.15 -2.98 5.92
CA ARG A 196 -8.72 -2.20 7.03
C ARG A 196 -7.69 -1.96 8.14
N SER A 197 -6.92 -2.98 8.49
CA SER A 197 -5.85 -2.86 9.49
C SER A 197 -4.77 -1.89 9.02
N ALA A 198 -4.34 -2.01 7.77
CA ALA A 198 -3.34 -1.15 7.15
C ALA A 198 -3.76 0.33 7.15
N VAL A 199 -4.94 0.67 6.61
CA VAL A 199 -5.40 2.06 6.50
C VAL A 199 -5.75 2.70 7.85
N SER A 200 -5.90 1.90 8.90
CA SER A 200 -6.15 2.37 10.27
C SER A 200 -4.88 2.54 11.09
N HIS A 201 -3.72 2.17 10.53
CA HIS A 201 -2.45 2.29 11.22
C HIS A 201 -2.03 3.75 11.40
N GLU A 202 -1.53 4.11 12.57
CA GLU A 202 -1.21 5.49 12.96
C GLU A 202 -0.15 6.18 12.09
N SER A 203 0.72 5.39 11.46
CA SER A 203 1.75 5.91 10.54
C SER A 203 1.19 6.41 9.20
N LEU A 204 -0.05 6.02 8.85
CA LEU A 204 -0.70 6.45 7.61
C LEU A 204 -1.64 7.63 7.87
N CYS A 205 -1.13 8.84 7.72
CA CYS A 205 -1.97 10.04 7.77
C CYS A 205 -2.66 10.26 6.42
N ASP A 206 -3.93 10.69 6.47
CA ASP A 206 -4.68 11.15 5.29
C ASP A 206 -4.67 10.21 4.09
N VAL A 207 -4.81 8.90 4.36
CA VAL A 207 -4.98 7.86 3.34
C VAL A 207 -6.03 8.25 2.30
N VAL A 208 -5.66 8.20 1.02
CA VAL A 208 -6.56 8.35 -0.12
C VAL A 208 -6.45 7.08 -0.98
N LEU A 209 -7.58 6.45 -1.28
CA LEU A 209 -7.64 5.31 -2.19
C LEU A 209 -8.30 5.75 -3.50
N VAL A 210 -7.66 5.49 -4.64
CA VAL A 210 -8.22 5.82 -5.96
C VAL A 210 -8.37 4.54 -6.76
N VAL A 211 -9.56 4.29 -7.31
CA VAL A 211 -9.81 3.11 -8.15
C VAL A 211 -10.44 3.59 -9.45
N ASP A 212 -9.70 3.52 -10.56
CA ASP A 212 -10.25 3.83 -11.88
C ASP A 212 -11.02 2.64 -12.45
N ALA A 213 -12.08 2.93 -13.20
CA ALA A 213 -12.88 1.95 -13.94
C ALA A 213 -13.39 0.77 -13.08
N LEU A 214 -13.78 1.04 -11.82
CA LEU A 214 -14.31 0.02 -10.91
C LEU A 214 -15.51 -0.75 -11.49
N ASP A 215 -16.29 -0.11 -12.36
CA ASP A 215 -17.41 -0.70 -13.07
C ASP A 215 -17.01 -1.82 -14.05
N GLU A 216 -15.73 -1.92 -14.41
CA GLU A 216 -15.19 -3.00 -15.24
C GLU A 216 -14.90 -4.28 -14.42
N CYS A 217 -15.07 -4.24 -13.09
CA CYS A 217 -14.93 -5.44 -12.26
C CYS A 217 -15.99 -6.48 -12.61
N THR A 218 -15.52 -7.62 -13.11
CA THR A 218 -16.36 -8.76 -13.53
C THR A 218 -16.83 -9.62 -12.36
N SER A 219 -16.20 -9.49 -11.18
CA SER A 219 -16.56 -10.22 -9.95
C SER A 219 -16.35 -9.37 -8.69
N GLY A 220 -17.20 -9.58 -7.68
CA GLY A 220 -17.10 -8.94 -6.36
C GLY A 220 -17.42 -7.43 -6.29
N LEU A 221 -17.92 -6.84 -7.38
CA LEU A 221 -18.23 -5.39 -7.45
C LEU A 221 -19.19 -4.92 -6.35
N GLU A 222 -20.21 -5.71 -6.02
CA GLU A 222 -21.17 -5.41 -4.95
C GLU A 222 -20.51 -5.30 -3.56
N GLN A 223 -19.37 -5.98 -3.37
CA GLN A 223 -18.64 -5.97 -2.10
C GLN A 223 -17.79 -4.68 -1.95
N LEU A 224 -17.31 -4.13 -3.07
CA LEU A 224 -16.60 -2.83 -3.11
C LEU A 224 -17.57 -1.63 -3.00
N ARG A 225 -18.84 -1.83 -3.36
CA ARG A 225 -19.90 -0.80 -3.30
C ARG A 225 -20.42 -0.52 -1.89
N MET A 226 -20.19 -1.42 -0.93
CA MET A 226 -20.74 -1.27 0.41
C MET A 226 -20.04 -0.13 1.19
N PRO A 227 -20.77 0.85 1.74
CA PRO A 227 -20.19 2.02 2.41
C PRO A 227 -19.42 1.71 3.71
N LYS A 228 -19.45 0.47 4.19
CA LYS A 228 -18.75 0.03 5.41
C LYS A 228 -17.31 -0.47 5.16
N SER A 229 -16.93 -0.77 3.93
CA SER A 229 -15.64 -1.40 3.60
C SER A 229 -14.56 -0.41 3.18
N LEU A 230 -14.92 0.67 2.47
CA LEU A 230 -13.94 1.61 1.89
C LEU A 230 -14.45 3.06 1.96
N SER A 231 -14.11 3.79 3.02
CA SER A 231 -14.61 5.15 3.27
C SER A 231 -13.95 6.25 2.42
N ARG A 232 -12.95 5.92 1.59
CA ARG A 232 -12.08 6.91 0.91
C ARG A 232 -11.74 6.55 -0.54
N VAL A 233 -12.71 6.04 -1.30
CA VAL A 233 -12.50 5.68 -2.71
C VAL A 233 -12.87 6.86 -3.62
N VAL A 234 -11.98 7.20 -4.54
CA VAL A 234 -12.36 7.96 -5.74
C VAL A 234 -12.55 6.96 -6.86
N SER A 235 -13.77 6.83 -7.38
CA SER A 235 -14.05 5.88 -8.46
C SER A 235 -15.06 6.45 -9.47
N PRO A 236 -14.97 6.07 -10.75
CA PRO A 236 -15.99 6.43 -11.71
C PRO A 236 -17.19 5.48 -11.66
N TYR A 237 -18.36 6.01 -11.98
CA TYR A 237 -19.54 5.27 -12.43
C TYR A 237 -20.07 5.93 -13.71
N LEU A 238 -20.86 5.17 -14.47
CA LEU A 238 -21.61 5.59 -15.67
C LEU A 238 -22.16 7.03 -15.59
#